data_AF-A0ABD6SHX8-F1
#
_entry.id   AF-A0ABD6SHX8-F1
#
_cell.length_a   1.000
_cell.length_b   1.000
_cell.length_c   1.000
_cell.angle_alpha   90.00
_cell.angle_beta   90.00
_cell.angle_gamma   90.00
#
_symmetry.space_group_name_H-M   'P 1'
#
loop_
_entity.id
_entity.type
_entity.pdbx_description
1 polymer ?
#
loop_
_entity_poly.entity_id
_entity_poly.type
_entity_poly.pdbx_seq_one_letter_code
_entity_poly.pdbx_strand_id
1 'polypeptide(L)'
;MKAVDRKIRILYLQENHCEDCNYRDKEFQYCIQNCEIGQELNKLYEKGFKKQSKQRKDKEKIWDEKCEYATWLYEKGIEYPVIAKILRCHISSLYIELKKRGDLKNPSNKKLKDFKFYV
;
A
#
# COMPACT_ATOMS: atom_id res chain seq x y z
N MET A 1 11.37 1.15 18.42
CA MET A 1 11.40 2.58 18.03
C MET A 1 10.14 2.92 17.23
N LYS A 2 9.36 3.90 17.70
CA LYS A 2 8.17 4.37 16.98
C LYS A 2 8.59 5.13 15.70
N ALA A 3 7.64 5.38 14.80
CA ALA A 3 7.94 6.05 13.54
C ALA A 3 8.45 7.49 13.74
N VAL A 4 7.92 8.18 14.75
CA VAL A 4 8.31 9.55 15.11
C VAL A 4 9.73 9.58 15.67
N ASP A 5 10.03 8.77 16.68
CA ASP A 5 11.38 8.69 17.27
C ASP A 5 12.45 8.37 16.22
N ARG A 6 12.11 7.52 15.23
CA ARG A 6 13.00 7.20 14.12
C ARG A 6 13.29 8.40 13.23
N LYS A 7 12.26 9.18 12.88
CA LYS A 7 12.43 10.40 12.10
C LYS A 7 13.27 11.43 12.84
N ILE A 8 13.01 11.62 14.14
CA ILE A 8 13.82 12.50 15.00
C ILE A 8 15.27 12.04 15.02
N ARG A 9 15.53 10.74 15.19
CA ARG A 9 16.90 10.20 15.16
C ARG A 9 17.59 10.41 13.81
N ILE A 10 16.88 10.21 12.70
CA ILE A 10 17.44 10.47 11.36
C ILE A 10 17.81 11.94 11.20
N LEU A 11 16.90 12.87 11.54
CA LEU A 11 17.15 14.31 11.46
C LEU A 11 18.36 14.70 12.32
N TYR A 12 18.38 14.27 13.57
CA TYR A 12 19.50 14.51 14.48
C TYR A 12 20.83 14.04 13.89
N LEU A 13 20.88 12.83 13.32
CA LEU A 13 22.12 12.29 12.74
C LEU A 13 22.55 13.07 11.49
N GLN A 14 21.60 13.51 10.67
CA GLN A 14 21.91 14.28 9.47
C GLN A 14 22.43 15.68 9.79
N GLU A 15 21.78 16.38 10.71
CA GLU A 15 22.15 17.73 11.14
C GLU A 15 23.51 17.72 11.87
N ASN A 16 23.70 16.85 12.87
CA ASN A 16 24.90 16.90 13.72
C ASN A 16 26.15 16.24 13.12
N HIS A 17 26.00 15.38 12.12
CA HIS A 17 27.12 14.58 11.61
C HIS A 17 27.27 14.57 10.10
N CYS A 18 26.25 15.00 9.34
CA CYS A 18 26.27 14.93 7.88
C CYS A 18 26.14 16.29 7.18
N GLU A 19 25.83 17.37 7.90
CA GLU A 19 25.62 18.69 7.29
C GLU A 19 26.86 19.18 6.52
N ASP A 20 28.04 19.06 7.13
CA ASP A 20 29.34 19.41 6.51
C ASP A 20 30.14 18.19 6.03
N CYS A 21 29.48 17.05 5.82
CA CYS A 21 30.19 15.82 5.43
C CYS A 21 30.59 15.86 3.95
N ASN A 22 31.91 15.88 3.70
CA ASN A 22 32.49 15.90 2.36
C ASN A 22 32.06 14.73 1.44
N TYR A 23 31.60 13.62 2.03
CA TYR A 23 31.21 12.41 1.31
C TYR A 23 29.71 12.29 1.06
N ARG A 24 28.87 13.15 1.67
CA ARG A 24 27.41 13.05 1.63
C ARG A 24 26.84 13.04 0.21
N ASP A 25 27.33 13.92 -0.65
CA ASP A 25 26.83 14.11 -2.01
C ASP A 25 27.77 13.55 -3.10
N LYS A 26 28.99 13.17 -2.72
CA LYS A 26 30.05 12.77 -3.65
C LYS A 26 30.25 11.26 -3.69
N GLU A 27 30.29 10.61 -2.52
CA GLU A 27 30.63 9.19 -2.40
C GLU A 27 29.75 8.51 -1.36
N PHE A 28 28.46 8.38 -1.69
CA PHE A 28 27.48 7.71 -0.85
C PHE A 28 27.89 6.27 -0.46
N GLN A 29 28.65 5.57 -1.33
CA GLN A 29 29.20 4.24 -1.03
C GLN A 29 30.16 4.25 0.15
N TYR A 30 30.98 5.30 0.30
CA TYR A 30 31.86 5.46 1.45
C TYR A 30 31.04 5.57 2.75
N CYS A 31 29.97 6.36 2.74
CA CYS A 31 29.08 6.50 3.89
C CYS A 31 28.41 5.17 4.29
N ILE A 32 28.06 4.33 3.33
CA ILE A 32 27.47 3.02 3.60
C ILE A 32 28.50 2.04 4.16
N GLN A 33 29.73 2.04 3.63
CA GLN A 33 30.71 1.01 3.92
C GLN A 33 31.64 1.37 5.09
N ASN A 34 32.03 2.63 5.20
CA ASN A 34 33.15 3.06 6.05
C ASN A 34 32.78 4.12 7.10
N CYS A 35 31.53 4.58 7.15
CA CYS A 35 31.07 5.57 8.13
C CYS A 35 30.04 4.95 9.08
N GLU A 36 30.32 4.97 10.38
CA GLU A 36 29.39 4.44 11.40
C GLU A 36 28.03 5.17 11.40
N ILE A 37 28.05 6.50 11.23
CA ILE A 37 26.83 7.31 11.12
C ILE A 37 26.05 6.96 9.85
N GLY A 38 26.74 6.83 8.72
CA GLY A 38 26.13 6.47 7.44
C GLY A 38 25.53 5.05 7.48
N GLN A 39 26.21 4.11 8.13
CA GLN A 39 25.68 2.77 8.40
C GLN A 39 24.45 2.79 9.30
N GLU A 40 24.42 3.61 10.35
CA GLU A 40 23.25 3.78 11.22
C GLU A 40 22.06 4.36 10.43
N LEU A 41 22.30 5.44 9.66
CA LEU A 41 21.30 6.04 8.79
C LEU A 41 20.72 5.03 7.81
N ASN A 42 21.58 4.27 7.11
CA ASN A 42 21.13 3.25 6.17
C ASN A 42 20.24 2.19 6.85
N LYS A 43 20.64 1.70 8.04
CA LYS A 43 19.83 0.76 8.84
C LYS A 43 18.48 1.37 9.25
N LEU A 44 18.44 2.66 9.59
CA LEU A 44 17.21 3.35 9.98
C LEU A 44 16.23 3.49 8.81
N TYR A 45 16.73 3.83 7.62
CA TYR A 45 15.95 3.90 6.38
C TYR A 45 15.45 2.52 5.94
N GLU A 46 16.32 1.51 5.88
CA GLU A 46 15.94 0.14 5.51
C GLU A 46 14.79 -0.42 6.36
N LYS A 47 14.85 -0.20 7.68
CA LYS A 47 13.78 -0.63 8.60
C LYS A 47 12.45 0.06 8.28
N GLY A 48 12.47 1.31 7.81
CA GLY A 48 11.29 2.01 7.32
C GLY A 48 10.71 1.35 6.06
N PHE A 49 11.55 1.10 5.06
CA PHE A 49 11.14 0.48 3.80
C PHE A 49 10.59 -0.94 4.00
N LYS A 50 11.25 -1.78 4.81
CA LYS A 50 10.80 -3.15 5.14
C LYS A 50 9.43 -3.17 5.83
N LYS A 51 9.17 -2.21 6.73
CA LYS A 51 7.86 -2.08 7.39
C LYS A 51 6.77 -1.68 6.40
N GLN A 52 7.05 -0.72 5.52
CA GLN A 52 6.08 -0.26 4.53
C GLN A 52 5.77 -1.34 3.49
N SER A 53 6.78 -2.09 3.03
CA SER A 53 6.57 -3.19 2.07
C SER A 53 5.73 -4.31 2.67
N LYS A 54 5.97 -4.69 3.93
CA LYS A 54 5.12 -5.66 4.64
C LYS A 54 3.67 -5.20 4.74
N GLN A 55 3.43 -3.95 5.17
CA GLN A 55 2.07 -3.40 5.25
C GLN A 55 1.35 -3.36 3.89
N ARG A 56 2.08 -3.08 2.80
CA ARG A 56 1.53 -3.15 1.45
C ARG A 56 1.13 -4.58 1.08
N LYS A 57 2.01 -5.56 1.32
CA LYS A 57 1.71 -6.97 1.09
C LYS A 57 0.50 -7.46 1.89
N ASP A 58 0.41 -7.07 3.16
CA ASP A 58 -0.73 -7.44 4.01
C ASP A 58 -2.04 -6.85 3.48
N LYS A 59 -2.02 -5.59 3.00
CA LYS A 59 -3.18 -4.96 2.36
C LYS A 59 -3.55 -5.62 1.03
N GLU A 60 -2.57 -6.01 0.22
CA GLU A 60 -2.81 -6.69 -1.05
C GLU A 60 -3.51 -8.04 -0.82
N LYS A 61 -3.05 -8.83 0.16
CA LYS A 61 -3.71 -10.09 0.54
C LYS A 61 -5.18 -9.91 0.95
N ILE A 62 -5.47 -8.90 1.77
CA ILE A 62 -6.86 -8.58 2.16
C ILE A 62 -7.71 -8.27 0.93
N TRP A 63 -7.14 -7.57 -0.05
CA TRP A 63 -7.85 -7.28 -1.30
C TRP A 63 -7.98 -8.50 -2.20
N ASP A 64 -7.02 -9.43 -2.18
CA ASP A 64 -7.12 -10.69 -2.91
C ASP A 64 -8.35 -11.48 -2.42
N GLU A 65 -8.49 -11.67 -1.11
CA GLU A 65 -9.65 -12.33 -0.49
C GLU A 65 -10.97 -11.61 -0.81
N LYS A 66 -10.98 -10.27 -0.78
CA LYS A 66 -12.17 -9.48 -1.12
C LYS A 66 -12.55 -9.61 -2.59
N CYS A 67 -11.59 -9.62 -3.50
CA CYS A 67 -11.82 -9.74 -4.94
C CYS A 67 -12.30 -11.16 -5.31
N GLU A 68 -11.77 -12.19 -4.67
CA GLU A 68 -12.26 -13.57 -4.81
C GLU A 68 -13.73 -13.66 -4.37
N TYR A 69 -14.06 -13.15 -3.19
CA TYR A 69 -15.44 -13.18 -2.69
C TYR A 69 -16.39 -12.32 -3.54
N ALA A 70 -15.92 -11.15 -4.01
CA ALA A 70 -16.68 -10.32 -4.95
C ALA A 70 -17.00 -11.06 -6.25
N THR A 71 -16.02 -11.78 -6.80
CA THR A 71 -16.19 -12.57 -8.02
C THR A 71 -17.21 -13.68 -7.82
N TRP A 72 -17.14 -14.40 -6.70
CA TRP A 72 -18.12 -15.43 -6.34
C TRP A 72 -19.54 -14.87 -6.21
N LEU A 73 -19.71 -13.74 -5.51
CA LEU A 73 -21.03 -13.08 -5.38
C LEU A 73 -21.58 -12.62 -6.74
N TYR A 74 -20.70 -12.09 -7.61
CA TYR A 74 -21.09 -11.68 -8.96
C TYR A 74 -21.53 -12.86 -9.83
N GLU A 75 -20.87 -14.01 -9.72
CA GLU A 75 -21.29 -15.26 -10.39
C GLU A 75 -22.67 -15.73 -9.93
N LYS A 76 -23.04 -15.45 -8.67
CA LYS A 76 -24.39 -15.69 -8.14
C LYS A 76 -25.42 -14.64 -8.60
N GLY A 77 -25.01 -13.66 -9.40
CA GLY A 77 -25.88 -12.64 -9.98
C GLY A 77 -26.04 -11.38 -9.14
N ILE A 78 -25.20 -11.18 -8.12
CA ILE A 78 -25.24 -9.98 -7.28
C ILE A 78 -24.42 -8.87 -7.94
N GLU A 79 -24.97 -7.67 -8.04
CA GLU A 79 -24.27 -6.55 -8.67
C GLU A 79 -23.21 -5.94 -7.75
N TYR A 80 -22.14 -5.39 -8.36
CA TYR A 80 -21.02 -4.78 -7.64
C TYR A 80 -21.41 -3.69 -6.61
N PRO A 81 -22.43 -2.83 -6.82
CA PRO A 81 -22.87 -1.89 -5.79
C PRO A 81 -23.35 -2.57 -4.50
N VAL A 82 -24.03 -3.71 -4.61
CA VAL A 82 -24.49 -4.49 -3.45
C VAL A 82 -23.34 -5.24 -2.81
N ILE A 83 -22.45 -5.84 -3.63
CA ILE A 83 -21.24 -6.51 -3.17
C ILE A 83 -20.35 -5.55 -2.36
N ALA A 84 -20.18 -4.30 -2.82
CA ALA A 84 -19.40 -3.29 -2.10
C ALA A 84 -19.97 -3.00 -0.70
N LYS A 85 -21.31 -2.96 -0.56
CA LYS A 85 -21.98 -2.85 0.74
C LYS A 85 -21.72 -4.07 1.63
N ILE A 86 -21.81 -5.28 1.08
CA ILE A 86 -21.52 -6.55 1.80
C ILE A 86 -20.06 -6.56 2.30
N LEU A 87 -19.11 -6.20 1.43
CA LEU A 87 -17.67 -6.15 1.71
C LEU A 87 -17.24 -4.93 2.56
N ARG A 88 -18.20 -4.05 2.88
CA ARG A 88 -18.00 -2.78 3.58
C ARG A 88 -16.83 -1.97 2.99
N CYS A 89 -16.78 -1.86 1.67
CA CYS A 89 -15.78 -1.09 0.96
C CYS A 89 -16.43 -0.09 0.00
N HIS A 90 -15.69 0.95 -0.38
CA HIS A 90 -16.17 1.90 -1.36
C HIS A 90 -16.21 1.25 -2.75
N ILE A 91 -17.27 1.49 -3.51
CA ILE A 91 -17.48 0.86 -4.81
C ILE A 91 -16.35 1.16 -5.80
N SER A 92 -15.83 2.40 -5.82
CA SER A 92 -14.71 2.76 -6.69
C SER A 92 -13.43 2.01 -6.32
N SER A 93 -13.20 1.77 -5.02
CA SER A 93 -12.04 0.97 -4.58
C SER A 93 -12.18 -0.48 -5.04
N LEU A 94 -13.39 -1.06 -4.93
CA LEU A 94 -13.66 -2.40 -5.42
C LEU A 94 -13.40 -2.52 -6.93
N TYR A 95 -13.89 -1.56 -7.74
CA TYR A 95 -13.64 -1.55 -9.19
C TYR A 95 -12.15 -1.46 -9.54
N ILE A 96 -11.40 -0.58 -8.87
CA ILE A 96 -9.95 -0.42 -9.10
C ILE A 96 -9.21 -1.72 -8.77
N GLU A 97 -9.52 -2.33 -7.62
CA GLU A 97 -8.84 -3.53 -7.14
C GLU A 97 -9.20 -4.79 -7.95
N LEU A 98 -10.44 -4.91 -8.42
CA LEU A 98 -10.85 -5.94 -9.38
C LEU A 98 -10.16 -5.75 -10.74
N LYS A 99 -10.10 -4.51 -11.25
CA LYS A 99 -9.42 -4.20 -12.51
C LYS A 99 -7.92 -4.50 -12.44
N LYS A 100 -7.27 -4.18 -11.31
CA LYS A 100 -5.84 -4.45 -11.07
C LYS A 100 -5.52 -5.95 -11.18
N ARG A 101 -6.46 -6.81 -10.77
CA ARG A 101 -6.30 -8.28 -10.76
C ARG A 101 -6.82 -8.97 -12.03
N GLY A 102 -7.56 -8.27 -12.88
CA GLY A 102 -8.20 -8.86 -14.05
C GLY A 102 -9.54 -9.54 -13.76
N ASP A 103 -10.05 -9.44 -12.53
CA ASP A 103 -11.29 -10.08 -12.07
C ASP A 103 -12.55 -9.24 -12.37
N LEU A 104 -12.38 -8.05 -12.94
CA LEU A 104 -13.50 -7.17 -13.26
C LEU A 104 -14.33 -7.77 -14.40
N LYS A 105 -15.45 -8.39 -14.05
CA LYS A 105 -16.42 -8.90 -15.01
C LYS A 105 -17.30 -7.74 -15.48
N ASN A 106 -17.16 -7.37 -16.74
CA ASN A 106 -18.07 -6.38 -17.34
C ASN A 106 -19.46 -7.02 -17.43
N PRO A 107 -20.56 -6.35 -17.03
CA PRO A 107 -21.90 -6.83 -17.32
C PRO A 107 -22.09 -6.83 -18.84
N SER A 108 -21.85 -7.98 -19.48
CA SER A 108 -22.22 -8.22 -20.86
C SER A 108 -23.75 -8.22 -20.96
N ASN A 109 -24.32 -7.05 -21.25
CA ASN A 109 -25.69 -6.84 -21.76
C ASN A 109 -26.80 -7.72 -21.12
N LYS A 110 -26.73 -8.00 -19.82
CA LYS A 110 -27.90 -8.52 -19.10
C LYS A 110 -28.74 -7.32 -18.70
N LYS A 111 -29.79 -7.09 -19.50
CA LYS A 111 -30.83 -6.07 -19.30
C LYS A 111 -31.01 -5.77 -17.82
N LEU A 112 -30.66 -4.54 -17.43
CA LEU A 112 -31.05 -3.91 -16.17
C LEU A 112 -32.54 -4.16 -16.00
N LYS A 113 -32.92 -5.10 -15.12
CA LYS A 113 -34.28 -5.18 -14.62
C LYS A 113 -34.32 -4.25 -13.43
N ASP A 114 -35.14 -3.22 -13.58
CA ASP A 114 -35.37 -2.14 -12.64
C ASP A 114 -35.51 -2.65 -11.20
N PHE A 115 -34.44 -2.54 -10.41
CA PHE A 115 -34.57 -2.60 -8.96
C PHE A 115 -34.85 -1.19 -8.46
N LYS A 116 -36.15 -0.90 -8.31
CA LYS A 116 -36.67 0.23 -7.55
C LYS A 116 -35.93 0.30 -6.21
N PHE A 117 -35.19 1.38 -6.01
CA PHE A 117 -34.76 1.82 -4.69
C PHE A 117 -36.01 2.04 -3.84
N TYR A 118 -36.22 1.22 -2.81
CA TYR A 118 -37.05 1.60 -1.68
C TYR A 118 -36.13 2.06 -0.55
N VAL A 119 -36.18 3.39 -0.37
CA VAL A 119 -35.88 4.26 0.79
C VAL A 119 -34.56 4.03 1.51
#